data_AF-A0A377JJ84-F1
#
_entry.id   AF-A0A377JJ84-F1
#
_cell.length_a   1.000
_cell.length_b   1.000
_cell.length_c   1.000
_cell.angle_alpha   90.00
_cell.angle_beta   90.00
_cell.angle_gamma   90.00
#
_symmetry.space_group_name_H-M   'P 1'
#
loop_
_entity.id
_entity.type
_entity.pdbx_description
1 polymer ?
#
loop_
_entity_poly.entity_id
_entity_poly.type
_entity_poly.pdbx_seq_one_letter_code
_entity_poly.pdbx_strand_id
1 'polypeptide(L)'
;MIDFDGYRPNVGIVICNHKGQVLWAKRYGQNSWQFPQGGINDNESAEQAMYRELYEEVGLQPKDVKVLYASKHWLRYKLPKRLLRYDSKPMCIGQKQRWFLLQLVGDEKNINMNTTKSPEFDGWRWVSFWYPVRQVVSFKKDVYRKAMKEFAQVMFGNEKTLLENTQEHEANKPYHAPRKSGFSKYQKRSSYKSRGQ
;
A
#
# COMPACT_ATOMS: atom_id res chain seq x y z
N MET A 1 -25.02 -9.50 9.94
CA MET A 1 -26.05 -9.94 8.97
C MET A 1 -25.40 -10.61 7.76
N ILE A 2 -26.10 -11.56 7.11
CA ILE A 2 -25.71 -12.17 5.83
C ILE A 2 -26.72 -11.69 4.77
N ASP A 3 -26.26 -11.33 3.58
CA ASP A 3 -27.15 -10.85 2.52
C ASP A 3 -27.90 -11.99 1.80
N PHE A 4 -28.82 -11.61 0.90
CA PHE A 4 -29.63 -12.55 0.14
C PHE A 4 -28.80 -13.54 -0.70
N ASP A 5 -27.63 -13.11 -1.18
CA ASP A 5 -26.71 -13.94 -1.97
C ASP A 5 -25.82 -14.85 -1.08
N GLY A 6 -26.00 -14.82 0.24
CA GLY A 6 -25.24 -15.61 1.20
C GLY A 6 -23.88 -15.02 1.60
N TYR A 7 -23.60 -13.75 1.27
CA TYR A 7 -22.36 -13.07 1.60
C TYR A 7 -22.49 -12.20 2.85
N ARG A 8 -21.49 -12.28 3.74
CA ARG A 8 -21.37 -11.34 4.85
C ARG A 8 -20.74 -10.02 4.39
N PRO A 9 -21.38 -8.85 4.60
CA PRO A 9 -20.76 -7.54 4.41
C PRO A 9 -19.58 -7.34 5.36
N ASN A 10 -18.48 -6.83 4.84
CA ASN A 10 -17.22 -6.69 5.56
C ASN A 10 -16.41 -5.51 5.00
N VAL A 11 -15.47 -5.00 5.78
CA VAL A 11 -14.47 -4.01 5.36
C VAL A 11 -13.08 -4.64 5.39
N GLY A 12 -12.22 -4.26 4.45
CA GLY A 12 -10.81 -4.61 4.46
C GLY A 12 -9.96 -3.34 4.54
N ILE A 13 -8.91 -3.35 5.36
CA ILE A 13 -8.11 -2.16 5.64
C ILE A 13 -6.66 -2.40 5.21
N VAL A 14 -6.15 -1.57 4.31
CA VAL A 14 -4.72 -1.52 3.98
C VAL A 14 -4.15 -0.25 4.57
N ILE A 15 -3.24 -0.38 5.52
CA ILE A 15 -2.53 0.76 6.11
C ILE A 15 -1.16 0.81 5.47
N CYS A 16 -0.79 1.95 4.89
CA CYS A 16 0.53 2.20 4.33
C CYS A 16 1.32 3.23 5.15
N ASN A 17 2.64 3.11 5.11
CA ASN A 17 3.55 4.13 5.63
C ASN A 17 4.11 5.01 4.49
N HIS A 18 4.88 6.03 4.87
CA HIS A 18 5.55 6.94 3.93
C HIS A 18 6.64 6.29 3.07
N LYS A 19 7.01 5.04 3.36
CA LYS A 19 8.05 4.28 2.64
C LYS A 19 7.45 3.34 1.58
N GLY A 20 6.15 3.45 1.28
CA GLY A 20 5.45 2.58 0.34
C GLY A 20 5.30 1.13 0.83
N GLN A 21 5.44 0.90 2.13
CA GLN A 21 5.19 -0.41 2.76
C GLN A 21 3.76 -0.46 3.29
N VAL A 22 3.25 -1.66 3.49
CA VAL A 22 1.91 -1.91 4.05
C VAL A 22 1.98 -2.73 5.33
N LEU A 23 1.06 -2.45 6.25
CA LEU A 23 0.94 -3.17 7.51
C LEU A 23 0.42 -4.58 7.23
N TRP A 24 1.13 -5.58 7.73
CA TRP A 24 0.78 -6.98 7.59
C TRP A 24 0.66 -7.63 8.96
N ALA A 25 -0.54 -8.11 9.29
CA ALA A 25 -0.88 -8.59 10.63
C ALA A 25 -0.87 -10.12 10.68
N LYS A 26 -0.31 -10.67 11.76
CA LYS A 26 -0.25 -12.10 12.04
C LYS A 26 -1.47 -12.49 12.87
N ARG A 27 -2.21 -13.50 12.42
CA ARG A 27 -3.41 -13.96 13.12
C ARG A 27 -3.05 -14.60 14.46
N TYR A 28 -3.80 -14.24 15.49
CA TYR A 28 -3.62 -14.77 16.83
C TYR A 28 -3.67 -16.30 16.83
N GLY A 29 -2.62 -16.93 17.39
CA GLY A 29 -2.52 -18.38 17.50
C GLY A 29 -2.35 -19.13 16.16
N GLN A 30 -2.06 -18.43 15.06
CA GLN A 30 -1.88 -19.04 13.74
C GLN A 30 -0.63 -18.50 13.04
N ASN A 31 -0.04 -19.30 12.15
CA ASN A 31 1.07 -18.86 11.29
C ASN A 31 0.61 -18.23 9.97
N SER A 32 -0.64 -17.77 9.92
CA SER A 32 -1.20 -17.09 8.75
C SER A 32 -1.28 -15.58 8.99
N TRP A 33 -1.12 -14.83 7.91
CA TRP A 33 -1.07 -13.37 7.95
C TRP A 33 -2.12 -12.80 7.00
N GLN A 34 -2.70 -11.66 7.38
CA GLN A 34 -3.70 -10.95 6.58
C GLN A 34 -3.71 -9.45 6.87
N PHE A 35 -4.47 -8.72 6.07
CA PHE A 35 -4.89 -7.36 6.39
C PHE A 35 -6.01 -7.39 7.45
N PRO A 36 -6.13 -6.33 8.27
CA PRO A 36 -7.29 -6.11 9.14
C PRO A 36 -8.60 -6.12 8.36
N GLN A 37 -9.62 -6.79 8.90
CA GLN A 37 -10.91 -6.93 8.22
C GLN A 37 -12.06 -7.43 9.10
N GLY A 38 -13.09 -6.62 9.29
CA GLY A 38 -14.25 -7.06 10.05
C GLY A 38 -15.61 -6.63 9.52
N GLY A 39 -16.63 -7.07 10.23
CA GLY A 39 -18.01 -7.08 9.72
C GLY A 39 -18.58 -5.67 9.66
N ILE A 40 -19.55 -5.45 8.78
CA ILE A 40 -20.38 -4.25 8.84
C ILE A 40 -21.66 -4.64 9.60
N ASN A 41 -21.96 -3.91 10.67
CA ASN A 41 -23.14 -4.10 11.48
C ASN A 41 -24.38 -3.47 10.82
N ASP A 42 -25.55 -3.78 11.36
CA ASP A 42 -26.79 -3.20 10.87
C ASP A 42 -26.82 -1.71 11.19
N ASN A 43 -27.25 -0.89 10.22
CA ASN A 43 -27.23 0.58 10.28
C ASN A 43 -25.81 1.20 10.39
N GLU A 44 -24.76 0.44 10.11
CA GLU A 44 -23.38 0.93 10.08
C GLU A 44 -22.94 1.19 8.63
N SER A 45 -22.36 2.37 8.37
CA SER A 45 -21.73 2.66 7.09
C SER A 45 -20.41 1.88 6.95
N ALA A 46 -19.95 1.64 5.73
CA ALA A 46 -18.67 0.99 5.51
C ALA A 46 -17.49 1.78 6.12
N GLU A 47 -17.58 3.11 6.17
CA GLU A 47 -16.54 3.94 6.79
C GLU A 47 -16.58 3.86 8.32
N GLN A 48 -17.77 3.85 8.93
CA GLN A 48 -17.94 3.65 10.37
C GLN A 48 -17.39 2.29 10.80
N ALA A 49 -17.75 1.23 10.06
CA ALA A 49 -17.21 -0.10 10.28
C ALA A 49 -15.68 -0.11 10.15
N MET A 50 -15.13 0.55 9.13
CA MET A 50 -13.68 0.65 8.95
C MET A 50 -12.99 1.26 10.17
N TYR A 51 -13.49 2.38 10.72
CA TYR A 51 -12.87 2.98 11.90
C TYR A 51 -13.06 2.15 13.18
N ARG A 52 -14.20 1.47 13.35
CA ARG A 52 -14.39 0.54 14.46
C ARG A 52 -13.39 -0.61 14.40
N GLU A 53 -13.28 -1.28 13.26
CA GLU A 53 -12.35 -2.40 13.06
C GLU A 53 -10.88 -1.94 13.16
N LEU A 54 -10.58 -0.73 12.67
CA LEU A 54 -9.26 -0.12 12.83
C LEU A 54 -8.86 -0.01 14.32
N TYR A 55 -9.80 0.40 15.17
CA TYR A 55 -9.57 0.50 16.61
C TYR A 55 -9.55 -0.87 17.30
N GLU A 56 -10.49 -1.76 16.98
CA GLU A 56 -10.62 -3.09 17.59
C GLU A 56 -9.46 -4.03 17.25
N GLU A 57 -8.91 -3.94 16.04
CA GLU A 57 -7.87 -4.86 15.56
C GLU A 57 -6.46 -4.26 15.58
N VAL A 58 -6.34 -2.93 15.48
CA VAL A 58 -5.05 -2.23 15.30
C VAL A 58 -4.85 -1.12 16.34
N GLY A 59 -5.87 -0.74 17.11
CA GLY A 59 -5.79 0.27 18.17
C GLY A 59 -5.69 1.72 17.68
N LEU A 60 -5.69 1.94 16.35
CA LEU A 60 -5.56 3.26 15.76
C LEU A 60 -6.90 3.98 15.76
N GLN A 61 -6.86 5.30 15.99
CA GLN A 61 -8.02 6.18 15.94
C GLN A 61 -8.07 6.96 14.61
N PRO A 62 -9.21 7.59 14.26
CA PRO A 62 -9.32 8.40 13.05
C PRO A 62 -8.24 9.49 12.91
N LYS A 63 -7.74 10.02 14.02
CA LYS A 63 -6.65 11.02 14.04
C LYS A 63 -5.28 10.46 13.64
N ASP A 64 -5.07 9.16 13.80
CA ASP A 64 -3.79 8.50 13.54
C ASP A 64 -3.61 8.13 12.07
N VAL A 65 -4.68 8.22 11.28
CA VAL A 65 -4.72 7.80 9.88
C VAL A 65 -5.36 8.84 8.97
N LYS A 66 -5.01 8.79 7.69
CA LYS A 66 -5.71 9.52 6.62
C LYS A 66 -6.26 8.54 5.61
N VAL A 67 -7.55 8.62 5.30
CA VAL A 67 -8.13 7.84 4.20
C VAL A 67 -7.61 8.39 2.87
N LEU A 68 -6.88 7.57 2.13
CA LEU A 68 -6.38 7.92 0.79
C LEU A 68 -7.34 7.48 -0.30
N TYR A 69 -7.98 6.32 -0.11
CA TYR A 69 -8.85 5.74 -1.13
C TYR A 69 -9.82 4.74 -0.52
N ALA A 70 -10.99 4.59 -1.16
CA ALA A 70 -11.88 3.47 -0.97
C ALA A 70 -12.10 2.80 -2.33
N SER A 71 -11.89 1.48 -2.39
CA SER A 71 -12.09 0.64 -3.60
C SER A 71 -13.39 0.99 -4.30
N LYS A 72 -13.51 1.02 -5.63
CA LYS A 72 -14.77 1.51 -6.25
C LYS A 72 -15.95 0.58 -6.07
N HIS A 73 -15.71 -0.73 -6.03
CA HIS A 73 -16.74 -1.75 -6.00
C HIS A 73 -16.54 -2.70 -4.82
N TRP A 74 -17.61 -3.43 -4.47
CA TRP A 74 -17.53 -4.52 -3.52
C TRP A 74 -16.79 -5.72 -4.13
N LEU A 75 -15.75 -6.20 -3.44
CA LEU A 75 -14.97 -7.35 -3.86
C LEU A 75 -15.45 -8.59 -3.11
N ARG A 76 -15.74 -9.67 -3.85
CA ARG A 76 -16.31 -10.90 -3.28
C ARG A 76 -15.33 -12.05 -3.36
N TYR A 77 -15.29 -12.87 -2.31
CA TYR A 77 -14.67 -14.19 -2.35
C TYR A 77 -15.58 -15.23 -1.71
N LYS A 78 -15.52 -16.46 -2.22
CA LYS A 78 -16.21 -17.61 -1.64
C LYS A 78 -15.30 -18.34 -0.67
N LEU A 79 -15.88 -18.87 0.40
CA LEU A 79 -15.18 -19.76 1.30
C LEU A 79 -15.09 -21.16 0.65
N PRO A 80 -13.94 -21.86 0.77
CA PRO A 80 -13.87 -23.29 0.45
C PRO A 80 -14.92 -24.09 1.22
N LYS A 81 -15.49 -25.15 0.62
CA LYS A 81 -16.55 -25.98 1.23
C LYS A 81 -16.25 -26.45 2.66
N ARG A 82 -14.98 -26.72 2.96
CA ARG A 82 -14.50 -27.15 4.29
C ARG A 82 -14.54 -26.07 5.37
N LEU A 83 -14.65 -24.80 4.99
CA LEU A 83 -14.73 -23.65 5.90
C LEU A 83 -16.17 -23.10 6.02
N LEU A 84 -17.13 -23.72 5.32
CA LEU A 84 -18.54 -23.37 5.44
C LEU A 84 -19.07 -23.93 6.77
N ARG A 85 -19.81 -23.08 7.49
CA ARG A 85 -20.53 -23.45 8.72
C ARG A 85 -21.95 -23.84 8.38
N TYR A 86 -22.17 -25.13 8.14
CA TYR A 86 -23.46 -25.69 7.71
C TYR A 86 -24.54 -25.65 8.80
N ASP A 87 -24.14 -25.46 10.05
CA ASP A 87 -24.98 -25.23 11.22
C ASP A 87 -25.56 -23.81 11.28
N SER A 88 -24.93 -22.83 10.62
CA SER A 88 -25.41 -21.45 10.58
C SER A 88 -26.56 -21.26 9.58
N LYS A 89 -27.67 -20.66 10.04
CA LYS A 89 -28.81 -20.24 9.20
C LYS A 89 -29.03 -18.73 9.31
N PRO A 90 -29.01 -17.97 8.19
CA PRO A 90 -28.64 -18.40 6.84
C PRO A 90 -27.16 -18.78 6.73
N MET A 91 -26.84 -19.66 5.78
CA MET A 91 -25.47 -20.14 5.58
C MET A 91 -24.61 -19.06 4.91
N CYS A 92 -23.48 -18.71 5.53
CA CYS A 92 -22.51 -17.78 4.95
C CYS A 92 -21.61 -18.49 3.95
N ILE A 93 -21.70 -18.14 2.66
CA ILE A 93 -20.90 -18.74 1.58
C ILE A 93 -19.60 -17.98 1.28
N GLY A 94 -19.45 -16.77 1.84
CA GLY A 94 -18.34 -15.89 1.52
C GLY A 94 -18.43 -14.51 2.18
N GLN A 95 -17.51 -13.63 1.80
CA GLN A 95 -17.55 -12.23 2.20
C GLN A 95 -17.63 -11.32 0.98
N LYS A 96 -18.38 -10.23 1.12
CA LYS A 96 -18.35 -9.08 0.22
C LYS A 96 -17.68 -7.93 0.95
N GLN A 97 -16.59 -7.42 0.39
CA GLN A 97 -15.69 -6.50 1.08
C GLN A 97 -15.64 -5.15 0.38
N ARG A 98 -15.78 -4.09 1.16
CA ARG A 98 -15.37 -2.73 0.79
C ARG A 98 -13.96 -2.49 1.34
N TRP A 99 -13.01 -2.20 0.47
CA TRP A 99 -11.62 -2.00 0.87
C TRP A 99 -11.27 -0.51 1.00
N PHE A 100 -10.48 -0.18 2.01
CA PHE A 100 -9.97 1.15 2.30
C PHE A 100 -8.44 1.15 2.33
N LEU A 101 -7.84 2.15 1.70
CA LEU A 101 -6.42 2.47 1.80
C LEU A 101 -6.26 3.65 2.74
N LEU A 102 -5.51 3.43 3.81
CA LEU A 102 -5.20 4.41 4.84
C LEU A 102 -3.71 4.69 4.85
N GLN A 103 -3.33 5.94 5.08
CA GLN A 103 -1.96 6.31 5.40
C GLN A 103 -1.83 6.51 6.90
N LEU A 104 -0.84 5.88 7.52
CA LEU A 104 -0.48 6.18 8.91
C LEU A 104 0.15 7.58 8.96
N VAL A 105 -0.48 8.49 9.73
CA VAL A 105 0.01 9.85 9.99
C VAL A 105 0.41 10.07 11.45
N GLY A 106 -0.05 9.21 12.36
CA GLY A 106 0.35 9.17 13.77
C GLY A 106 1.66 8.40 14.01
N ASP A 107 2.03 8.26 15.28
CA ASP A 107 3.19 7.46 15.70
C ASP A 107 2.90 5.95 15.52
N GLU A 108 3.86 5.22 15.00
CA GLU A 108 3.84 3.76 14.86
C GLU A 108 3.60 3.04 16.19
N LYS A 109 4.01 3.65 17.31
CA LYS A 109 3.77 3.16 18.67
C LYS A 109 2.28 3.14 19.06
N ASN A 110 1.42 3.86 18.35
CA ASN A 110 -0.01 3.84 18.61
C ASN A 110 -0.67 2.54 18.11
N ILE A 111 0.03 1.74 17.29
CA ILE A 111 -0.46 0.44 16.84
C ILE A 111 -0.48 -0.53 18.02
N ASN A 112 -1.69 -0.95 18.41
CA ASN A 112 -1.91 -1.89 19.50
C ASN A 112 -2.96 -2.93 19.09
N MET A 113 -2.55 -4.19 18.99
CA MET A 113 -3.42 -5.31 18.62
C MET A 113 -4.12 -5.96 19.82
N ASN A 114 -3.89 -5.47 21.04
CA ASN A 114 -4.43 -6.01 22.29
C ASN A 114 -5.57 -5.15 22.86
N THR A 115 -6.32 -4.44 22.02
CA THR A 115 -7.42 -3.56 22.49
C THR A 115 -8.69 -4.32 22.87
N THR A 116 -8.84 -5.56 22.41
CA THR A 116 -10.00 -6.40 22.70
C THR A 116 -9.62 -7.63 23.53
N LYS A 117 -10.61 -8.22 24.22
CA LYS A 117 -10.43 -9.46 25.02
C LYS A 117 -10.10 -10.70 24.17
N SER A 118 -10.42 -10.64 22.88
CA SER A 118 -10.23 -11.72 21.91
C SER A 118 -9.58 -11.15 20.64
N PRO A 119 -8.28 -10.82 20.69
CA PRO A 119 -7.60 -10.14 19.59
C PRO A 119 -7.56 -11.01 18.33
N GLU A 120 -7.80 -10.41 17.16
CA GLU A 120 -7.64 -11.12 15.88
C GLU A 120 -6.17 -11.33 15.54
N PHE A 121 -5.29 -10.44 16.00
CA PHE A 121 -3.87 -10.42 15.65
C PHE A 121 -2.97 -10.45 16.89
N ASP A 122 -1.84 -11.15 16.79
CA ASP A 122 -0.82 -11.22 17.86
C ASP A 122 0.47 -10.45 17.53
N GLY A 123 0.54 -9.87 16.34
CA GLY A 123 1.70 -9.10 15.91
C GLY A 123 1.56 -8.58 14.48
N TRP A 124 2.48 -7.73 14.09
CA TRP A 124 2.46 -7.10 12.77
C TRP A 124 3.86 -6.72 12.32
N ARG A 125 3.99 -6.45 11.01
CA ARG A 125 5.20 -5.89 10.43
C ARG A 125 4.90 -5.11 9.17
N TRP A 126 5.77 -4.18 8.83
CA TRP A 126 5.78 -3.56 7.51
C TRP A 126 6.33 -4.53 6.47
N VAL A 127 5.64 -4.64 5.34
CA VAL A 127 6.09 -5.44 4.18
C VAL A 127 6.00 -4.62 2.91
N SER A 128 6.75 -5.03 1.88
CA SER A 128 6.63 -4.43 0.54
C SER A 128 5.19 -4.53 0.03
N PHE A 129 4.73 -3.50 -0.67
CA PHE A 129 3.33 -3.36 -1.12
C PHE A 129 2.75 -4.63 -1.77
N TRP A 130 3.50 -5.31 -2.65
CA TRP A 130 2.99 -6.50 -3.35
C TRP A 130 3.16 -7.83 -2.60
N TYR A 131 3.84 -7.84 -1.46
CA TYR A 131 4.11 -9.06 -0.68
C TYR A 131 2.81 -9.77 -0.22
N PRO A 132 1.78 -9.07 0.32
CA PRO A 132 0.52 -9.68 0.76
C PRO A 132 -0.20 -10.51 -0.30
N VAL A 133 -0.19 -10.08 -1.57
CA VAL A 133 -0.88 -10.78 -2.67
C VAL A 133 -0.32 -12.19 -2.88
N ARG A 134 0.99 -12.37 -2.64
CA ARG A 134 1.67 -13.67 -2.79
C ARG A 134 1.42 -14.60 -1.60
N GLN A 135 1.27 -14.02 -0.40
CA GLN A 135 1.27 -14.74 0.87
C GLN A 135 -0.11 -15.04 1.44
N VAL A 136 -1.12 -14.27 1.04
CA VAL A 136 -2.49 -14.51 1.49
C VAL A 136 -2.99 -15.90 1.04
N VAL A 137 -3.87 -16.48 1.86
CA VAL A 137 -4.57 -17.74 1.55
C VAL A 137 -5.20 -17.71 0.16
N SER A 138 -5.14 -18.85 -0.54
CA SER A 138 -5.44 -18.96 -1.98
C SER A 138 -6.77 -18.35 -2.39
N PHE A 139 -7.84 -18.64 -1.64
CA PHE A 139 -9.20 -18.17 -1.96
C PHE A 139 -9.41 -16.67 -1.78
N LYS A 140 -8.51 -15.95 -1.10
CA LYS A 140 -8.53 -14.48 -0.97
C LYS A 140 -7.63 -13.77 -2.00
N LYS A 141 -6.75 -14.49 -2.71
CA LYS A 141 -5.73 -13.90 -3.60
C LYS A 141 -6.31 -12.95 -4.65
N ASP A 142 -7.44 -13.28 -5.25
CA ASP A 142 -8.04 -12.46 -6.29
C ASP A 142 -8.61 -11.15 -5.76
N VAL A 143 -9.22 -11.17 -4.58
CA VAL A 143 -9.70 -9.96 -3.89
C VAL A 143 -8.53 -9.05 -3.54
N TYR A 144 -7.46 -9.64 -2.99
CA TYR A 144 -6.23 -8.92 -2.67
C TYR A 144 -5.60 -8.31 -3.92
N ARG A 145 -5.49 -9.08 -5.02
CA ARG A 145 -4.93 -8.58 -6.28
C ARG A 145 -5.72 -7.39 -6.83
N LYS A 146 -7.06 -7.47 -6.79
CA LYS A 146 -7.95 -6.38 -7.26
C LYS A 146 -7.81 -5.13 -6.38
N ALA A 147 -7.91 -5.28 -5.06
CA ALA A 147 -7.76 -4.17 -4.11
C ALA A 147 -6.39 -3.49 -4.25
N MET A 148 -5.31 -4.26 -4.21
CA MET A 148 -3.95 -3.73 -4.31
C MET A 148 -3.66 -3.09 -5.67
N LYS A 149 -4.27 -3.58 -6.77
CA LYS A 149 -4.15 -2.94 -8.09
C LYS A 149 -4.82 -1.57 -8.14
N GLU A 150 -5.99 -1.40 -7.54
CA GLU A 150 -6.63 -0.09 -7.41
C GLU A 150 -5.77 0.85 -6.55
N PHE A 151 -5.28 0.36 -5.41
CA PHE A 151 -4.49 1.15 -4.46
C PHE A 151 -3.10 1.53 -5.01
N ALA A 152 -2.51 0.70 -5.87
CA ALA A 152 -1.25 1.01 -6.54
C ALA A 152 -1.33 2.29 -7.39
N GLN A 153 -2.50 2.59 -8.00
CA GLN A 153 -2.68 3.83 -8.77
C GLN A 153 -2.61 5.06 -7.86
N VAL A 154 -3.03 4.95 -6.61
CA VAL A 154 -2.96 6.05 -5.64
C VAL A 154 -1.56 6.16 -5.04
N MET A 155 -0.94 5.02 -4.70
CA MET A 155 0.38 4.99 -4.09
C MET A 155 1.52 5.36 -5.04
N PHE A 156 1.42 4.99 -6.32
CA PHE A 156 2.51 5.13 -7.30
C PHE A 156 2.10 5.91 -8.56
N GLY A 157 0.83 6.31 -8.70
CA GLY A 157 0.36 7.04 -9.88
C GLY A 157 1.00 8.41 -10.06
N ASN A 158 1.42 9.05 -8.96
CA ASN A 158 2.08 10.36 -9.01
C ASN A 158 3.55 10.29 -9.46
N GLU A 159 4.19 9.10 -9.45
CA GLU A 159 5.57 8.95 -9.96
C GLU A 159 5.62 9.01 -11.49
N LYS A 160 4.56 8.57 -12.17
CA LYS A 160 4.49 8.65 -13.64
C LYS A 160 4.50 10.10 -14.14
N THR A 161 3.73 10.98 -13.50
CA THR A 161 3.68 12.40 -13.88
C THR A 161 5.02 13.10 -13.66
N LEU A 162 5.79 12.71 -12.64
CA LEU A 162 7.10 13.30 -12.37
C LEU A 162 8.18 12.78 -13.32
N LEU A 163 8.16 11.49 -13.69
CA LEU A 163 9.11 10.92 -14.66
C LEU A 163 8.83 11.38 -16.09
N GLU A 164 7.55 11.53 -16.48
CA GLU A 164 7.16 12.07 -17.79
C GLU A 164 7.53 13.56 -17.92
N ASN A 165 7.30 14.36 -16.87
CA ASN A 165 7.71 15.78 -16.87
C ASN A 165 9.23 16.00 -16.88
N THR A 166 10.01 15.06 -16.34
CA THR A 166 11.49 15.15 -16.35
C THR A 166 12.06 14.84 -17.74
N GLN A 167 11.42 13.93 -18.49
CA GLN A 167 11.82 13.59 -19.86
C GLN A 167 11.45 14.70 -20.87
N GLU A 168 10.32 15.39 -20.69
CA GLU A 168 9.96 16.54 -21.55
C GLU A 168 10.87 17.76 -21.35
N HIS A 169 11.40 17.97 -20.13
CA HIS A 169 12.35 19.06 -19.86
C HIS A 169 13.78 18.79 -20.37
N GLU A 170 14.21 17.54 -20.50
CA GLU A 170 15.49 17.21 -21.15
C GLU A 170 15.41 17.20 -22.68
N ALA A 171 14.25 16.86 -23.25
CA ALA A 171 14.03 16.87 -24.70
C ALA A 171 13.93 18.28 -25.32
N ASN A 172 13.62 19.29 -24.52
CA ASN A 172 13.45 20.70 -24.96
C ASN A 172 14.63 21.62 -24.62
N LYS A 173 15.84 21.09 -24.40
CA LYS A 173 17.05 21.94 -24.37
C LYS A 173 17.42 22.33 -25.81
N PRO A 174 17.44 23.62 -26.18
CA PRO A 174 17.95 24.03 -27.48
C PRO A 174 19.43 23.65 -27.56
N TYR A 175 19.78 22.86 -28.58
CA TYR A 175 21.17 22.57 -28.92
C TYR A 175 21.90 23.90 -29.21
N HIS A 176 22.67 24.39 -28.24
CA HIS A 176 23.70 25.38 -28.50
C HIS A 176 24.97 24.67 -28.95
N ALA A 177 25.22 24.73 -30.25
CA ALA A 177 26.48 24.29 -30.84
C ALA A 177 27.64 25.06 -30.20
N PRO A 178 28.72 24.39 -29.78
CA PRO A 178 29.88 25.08 -29.22
C PRO A 178 30.58 25.89 -30.31
N ARG A 179 30.57 27.22 -30.18
CA ARG A 179 31.39 28.13 -30.98
C ARG A 179 32.87 27.87 -30.64
N LYS A 180 33.65 27.46 -31.65
CA LYS A 180 35.11 27.39 -31.57
C LYS A 180 35.68 28.81 -31.43
N SER A 181 36.29 29.11 -30.28
CA SER A 181 37.21 30.25 -30.09
C SER A 181 38.61 29.72 -29.77
N GLY A 182 39.40 29.47 -30.82
CA GLY A 182 40.81 29.12 -30.68
C GLY A 182 41.66 30.39 -30.64
N PHE A 183 41.99 30.87 -29.44
CA PHE A 183 42.97 31.94 -29.23
C PHE A 183 44.39 31.39 -29.23
N SER A 184 45.25 32.13 -29.94
CA SER A 184 46.70 32.02 -30.11
C SER A 184 47.49 31.86 -28.79
N LYS A 185 48.48 30.95 -28.78
CA LYS A 185 49.71 31.08 -27.99
C LYS A 185 50.91 30.45 -28.72
N TYR A 186 51.65 31.28 -29.46
CA TYR A 186 53.07 31.04 -29.74
C TYR A 186 53.89 31.74 -28.63
N GLN A 187 54.65 30.98 -27.84
CA GLN A 187 55.73 31.51 -27.01
C GLN A 187 57.08 30.98 -27.51
N LYS A 188 57.97 31.94 -27.80
CA LYS A 188 59.34 31.77 -28.29
C LYS A 188 60.21 31.00 -27.30
N ARG A 189 61.01 30.06 -27.83
CA ARG A 189 62.17 29.47 -27.16
C ARG A 189 63.27 30.52 -26.95
N SER A 190 63.84 30.57 -25.75
CA SER A 190 65.12 31.23 -25.47
C SER A 190 66.26 30.25 -25.69
N SER A 191 67.28 30.70 -26.42
CA SER A 191 68.50 29.98 -26.80
C SER A 191 69.57 30.23 -25.73
N TYR A 192 70.05 29.18 -25.07
CA TYR A 192 71.29 29.24 -24.26
C TYR A 192 72.52 28.99 -25.16
N LYS A 193 73.43 29.98 -25.16
CA LYS A 193 74.80 29.90 -25.70
C LYS A 193 75.77 30.55 -24.68
N SER A 194 76.63 29.74 -24.07
CA SER A 194 78.06 30.00 -23.75
C SER A 194 78.63 28.63 -23.32
N ARG A 195 79.58 27.97 -24.01
CA ARG A 195 81.01 28.24 -24.29
C ARG A 195 81.86 28.57 -23.05
N GLY A 196 82.54 27.54 -22.55
CA GLY A 196 83.99 27.50 -22.34
C GLY A 196 84.52 27.94 -20.97
N GLN A 197 85.03 26.98 -20.19
CA GLN A 197 86.46 26.70 -20.00
C GLN A 197 86.63 25.29 -19.45
#